data_AF-W1Y7M1-F1
#
_entry.id   AF-W1Y7M1-F1
#
_cell.length_a   1.000
_cell.length_b   1.000
_cell.length_c   1.000
_cell.angle_alpha   90.00
_cell.angle_beta   90.00
_cell.angle_gamma   90.00
#
_symmetry.space_group_name_H-M   'P 1'
#
loop_
_entity.id
_entity.type
_entity.pdbx_description
1 polymer ?
#
loop_
_entity_poly.entity_id
_entity_poly.type
_entity_poly.pdbx_seq_one_letter_code
_entity_poly.pdbx_strand_id
1 'polypeptide(L)'
;MCEVGDIILINSYESDGQVIGKHSFVVINDEEGQIQGLDYNIICNVMSSFKDEAHKNKKLSFPGNFPVTSSDSTVLFGNDKDGYIKAEQFYFFNKEKTSFTVIGKMNPDVFKLLIKFIKDQPNIKYIIDNL
;
A
#
# COMPACT_ATOMS: atom_id res chain seq x y z
N MET A 1 -14.67 -1.36 9.02
CA MET A 1 -14.67 -1.69 7.58
C MET A 1 -13.81 -0.63 6.91
N CYS A 2 -12.82 -1.01 6.11
CA CYS A 2 -12.03 -0.07 5.31
C CYS A 2 -12.63 0.04 3.90
N GLU A 3 -12.34 1.14 3.23
CA GLU A 3 -12.79 1.47 1.88
C GLU A 3 -11.61 1.84 0.97
N VAL A 4 -11.84 1.86 -0.33
CA VAL A 4 -10.86 2.36 -1.31
C VAL A 4 -10.36 3.77 -0.94
N GLY A 5 -9.04 3.94 -0.96
CA GLY A 5 -8.34 5.17 -0.60
C GLY A 5 -8.00 5.31 0.89
N ASP A 6 -8.51 4.42 1.74
CA ASP A 6 -8.13 4.39 3.16
C ASP A 6 -6.66 3.97 3.31
N ILE A 7 -6.04 4.48 4.37
CA ILE A 7 -4.71 4.07 4.82
C ILE A 7 -4.89 3.16 6.03
N ILE A 8 -4.43 1.92 5.90
CA ILE A 8 -4.49 0.91 6.95
C ILE A 8 -3.09 0.60 7.49
N LEU A 9 -3.02 0.26 8.77
CA LEU A 9 -1.82 -0.20 9.45
C LEU A 9 -1.96 -1.70 9.69
N ILE A 10 -1.13 -2.50 9.03
CA ILE A 10 -1.08 -3.94 9.22
C ILE A 10 0.06 -4.25 10.20
N ASN A 11 -0.22 -5.04 11.24
CA ASN A 11 0.76 -5.31 12.30
C ASN A 11 1.94 -6.19 11.84
N SER A 12 1.66 -7.16 10.98
CA SER A 12 2.63 -8.02 10.30
C SER A 12 1.99 -8.58 9.04
N TYR A 13 2.79 -8.80 8.00
CA TYR A 13 2.34 -9.38 6.73
C TYR A 13 3.46 -10.21 6.13
N GLU A 14 3.11 -11.14 5.24
CA GLU A 14 4.06 -11.92 4.46
C GLU A 14 4.34 -11.24 3.11
N SER A 15 5.60 -11.26 2.70
CA SER A 15 6.04 -10.79 1.39
C SER A 15 7.16 -11.69 0.91
N ASP A 16 6.95 -12.39 -0.21
CA ASP A 16 7.96 -13.29 -0.80
C ASP A 16 8.47 -14.34 0.20
N GLY A 17 7.54 -14.95 0.97
CA GLY A 17 7.86 -15.93 2.00
C GLY A 17 8.56 -15.39 3.26
N GLN A 18 8.63 -14.06 3.44
CA GLN A 18 9.19 -13.44 4.64
C GLN A 18 8.12 -12.69 5.44
N VAL A 19 8.14 -12.86 6.77
CA VAL A 19 7.31 -12.07 7.67
C VAL A 19 7.93 -10.68 7.84
N ILE A 20 7.19 -9.66 7.42
CA ILE A 20 7.55 -8.26 7.56
C ILE A 20 6.74 -7.66 8.70
N GLY A 21 7.42 -6.85 9.52
CA GLY A 21 6.77 -6.12 10.61
C GLY A 21 5.85 -5.00 10.12
N LYS A 22 5.26 -4.32 11.09
CA LYS A 22 4.26 -3.26 10.93
C LYS A 22 4.55 -2.26 9.81
N HIS A 23 3.61 -2.13 8.87
CA HIS A 23 3.67 -1.14 7.78
C HIS A 23 2.28 -0.57 7.47
N SER A 24 2.28 0.64 6.91
CA SER A 24 1.10 1.28 6.37
C SER A 24 0.87 0.87 4.92
N PHE A 25 -0.39 0.80 4.53
CA PHE A 25 -0.84 0.42 3.21
C PHE A 25 -1.97 1.35 2.77
N VAL A 26 -2.05 1.62 1.46
CA VAL A 26 -3.24 2.23 0.85
C VAL A 26 -4.12 1.13 0.26
N VAL A 27 -5.42 1.18 0.55
CA VAL A 27 -6.42 0.29 -0.06
C VAL A 27 -6.74 0.78 -1.46
N ILE A 28 -6.55 -0.07 -2.48
CA ILE A 28 -6.82 0.26 -3.88
C ILE A 28 -8.05 -0.47 -4.45
N ASN A 29 -8.46 -1.56 -3.81
CA ASN A 29 -9.70 -2.29 -4.09
C ASN A 29 -10.16 -2.97 -2.77
N ASP A 30 -11.46 -2.96 -2.52
CA ASP A 30 -12.12 -3.55 -1.34
C ASP A 30 -13.22 -4.55 -1.70
N GLU A 31 -13.25 -4.98 -2.97
CA GLU A 31 -14.16 -5.98 -3.51
C GLU A 31 -13.70 -7.41 -3.14
N GLU A 32 -14.67 -8.30 -3.05
CA GLU A 32 -14.44 -9.72 -2.80
C GLU A 32 -14.02 -10.46 -4.08
N GLY A 33 -13.11 -11.42 -3.94
CA GLY A 33 -12.70 -12.27 -5.04
C GLY A 33 -11.91 -13.48 -4.56
N GLN A 34 -11.41 -14.26 -5.53
CA GLN A 34 -10.69 -15.49 -5.25
C GLN A 34 -9.46 -15.64 -6.15
N ILE A 35 -8.35 -16.14 -5.58
CA ILE A 35 -7.15 -16.55 -6.31
C ILE A 35 -6.79 -17.96 -5.88
N GLN A 36 -6.69 -18.90 -6.84
CA GLN A 36 -6.32 -20.30 -6.58
C GLN A 36 -7.17 -20.99 -5.49
N GLY A 37 -8.45 -20.62 -5.36
CA GLY A 37 -9.35 -21.16 -4.34
C GLY A 37 -9.25 -20.47 -2.96
N LEU A 38 -8.41 -19.44 -2.82
CA LEU A 38 -8.28 -18.65 -1.59
C LEU A 38 -8.95 -17.29 -1.76
N ASP A 39 -9.76 -16.92 -0.77
CA ASP A 39 -10.56 -15.70 -0.81
C ASP A 39 -9.75 -14.47 -0.41
N TYR A 40 -9.94 -13.38 -1.15
CA TYR A 40 -9.45 -12.05 -0.80
C TYR A 40 -10.59 -11.05 -0.79
N ASN A 41 -10.44 -9.98 -0.03
CA ASN A 41 -11.45 -8.91 0.04
C ASN A 41 -10.84 -7.52 0.27
N ILE A 42 -9.51 -7.40 0.17
CA ILE A 42 -8.81 -6.15 -0.10
C ILE A 42 -7.58 -6.39 -0.98
N ILE A 43 -7.25 -5.40 -1.79
CA ILE A 43 -5.97 -5.25 -2.47
C ILE A 43 -5.35 -3.93 -2.02
N CYS A 44 -4.08 -3.97 -1.65
CA CYS A 44 -3.36 -2.82 -1.13
C CYS A 44 -1.98 -2.62 -1.77
N ASN A 45 -1.49 -1.37 -1.76
CA ASN A 45 -0.08 -1.07 -2.00
C ASN A 45 0.60 -0.64 -0.71
N VAL A 46 1.83 -1.10 -0.49
CA VAL A 46 2.61 -0.77 0.71
C VAL A 46 3.18 0.64 0.63
N MET A 47 3.08 1.37 1.74
CA MET A 47 3.68 2.69 1.94
C MET A 47 5.00 2.56 2.70
N SER A 48 5.97 3.41 2.39
CA SER A 48 7.28 3.44 3.06
C SER A 48 7.79 4.86 3.19
N SER A 49 8.39 5.20 4.33
CA SER A 49 8.97 6.53 4.54
C SER A 49 10.38 6.64 3.95
N PHE A 50 10.75 7.86 3.56
CA PHE A 50 12.15 8.18 3.29
C PHE A 50 12.93 8.29 4.60
N LYS A 51 14.21 7.93 4.54
CA LYS A 51 15.12 7.95 5.70
C LYS A 51 16.03 9.17 5.65
N ASP A 52 16.49 9.47 4.43
CA ASP A 52 17.35 10.58 4.07
C ASP A 52 17.23 10.81 2.54
N GLU A 53 17.88 11.86 2.04
CA GLU A 53 17.85 12.24 0.62
C GLU A 53 18.50 11.19 -0.30
N ALA A 54 19.54 10.47 0.17
CA ALA A 54 20.16 9.41 -0.62
C ALA A 54 19.20 8.22 -0.80
N HIS A 55 18.48 7.86 0.27
CA HIS A 55 17.43 6.86 0.26
C HIS A 55 16.27 7.29 -0.65
N LYS A 56 15.86 8.57 -0.59
CA LYS A 56 14.83 9.13 -1.47
C LYS A 56 15.23 9.04 -2.93
N ASN A 57 16.40 9.55 -3.31
CA ASN A 57 16.89 9.49 -4.69
C ASN A 57 17.01 8.05 -5.20
N LYS A 58 17.52 7.14 -4.36
CA LYS A 58 17.60 5.70 -4.70
C LYS A 58 16.21 5.07 -4.86
N LYS A 59 15.24 5.40 -4.01
CA LYS A 59 13.89 4.81 -4.10
C LYS A 59 13.10 5.38 -5.27
N LEU A 60 13.23 6.66 -5.56
CA LEU A 60 12.56 7.28 -6.71
C LEU A 60 13.21 6.92 -8.05
N SER A 61 14.39 6.29 -8.08
CA SER A 61 14.94 5.72 -9.32
C SER A 61 14.23 4.43 -9.75
N PHE A 62 13.40 3.82 -8.90
CA PHE A 62 12.59 2.67 -9.27
C PHE A 62 11.26 3.14 -9.88
N PRO A 63 10.95 2.80 -11.15
CA PRO A 63 9.78 3.34 -11.86
C PRO A 63 8.41 3.04 -11.24
N GLY A 64 8.31 1.99 -10.41
CA GLY A 64 7.07 1.62 -9.72
C GLY A 64 6.82 2.38 -8.42
N ASN A 65 7.79 3.15 -7.93
CA ASN A 65 7.62 3.92 -6.70
C ASN A 65 6.94 5.27 -6.99
N PHE A 66 5.73 5.42 -6.47
CA PHE A 66 4.98 6.67 -6.51
C PHE A 66 5.35 7.55 -5.29
N PRO A 67 5.89 8.76 -5.48
CA PRO A 67 6.21 9.66 -4.37
C PRO A 67 4.95 10.14 -3.66
N VAL A 68 5.00 10.22 -2.33
CA VAL A 68 3.96 10.88 -1.51
C VAL A 68 4.61 11.77 -0.47
N THR A 69 3.99 12.91 -0.21
CA THR A 69 4.35 13.84 0.85
C THR A 69 3.46 13.64 2.06
N SER A 70 3.89 14.12 3.23
CA SER A 70 3.06 14.03 4.44
C SER A 70 1.72 14.77 4.32
N SER A 71 1.64 15.81 3.48
CA SER A 71 0.40 16.54 3.19
C SER A 71 -0.56 15.82 2.24
N ASP A 72 -0.13 14.75 1.57
CA ASP A 72 -0.95 14.01 0.61
C ASP A 72 -1.93 13.04 1.26
N SER A 73 -1.93 12.97 2.59
CA SER A 73 -2.77 12.06 3.35
C SER A 73 -3.12 12.64 4.72
N THR A 74 -4.27 12.25 5.25
CA THR A 74 -4.62 12.51 6.65
C THR A 74 -4.40 11.22 7.41
N VAL A 75 -3.33 11.16 8.21
CA VAL A 75 -2.97 9.97 9.01
C VAL A 75 -2.98 10.31 10.50
N LEU A 76 -3.80 9.59 11.25
CA LEU A 76 -3.83 9.62 12.72
C LEU A 76 -2.47 9.14 13.25
N PHE A 77 -1.84 9.96 14.09
CA PHE A 77 -0.50 9.72 14.64
C PHE A 77 0.59 9.57 13.55
N GLY A 78 0.41 10.23 12.41
CA GLY A 78 1.45 10.36 11.38
C GLY A 78 2.74 10.95 11.93
N ASN A 79 3.86 10.65 11.28
CA ASN A 79 5.19 11.13 11.67
C ASN A 79 5.67 12.31 10.81
N ASP A 80 4.76 12.92 10.03
CA ASP A 80 5.00 14.00 9.07
C ASP A 80 6.11 13.74 8.05
N LYS A 81 6.49 12.47 7.83
CA LYS A 81 7.53 12.09 6.88
C LYS A 81 6.96 11.88 5.49
N ASP A 82 7.68 12.40 4.52
CA ASP A 82 7.54 12.02 3.12
C ASP A 82 7.88 10.54 2.92
N GLY A 83 7.31 9.97 1.87
CA GLY A 83 7.48 8.58 1.54
C GLY A 83 7.17 8.26 0.10
N TYR A 84 6.93 6.98 -0.13
CA TYR A 84 6.58 6.45 -1.43
C TYR A 84 5.66 5.25 -1.27
N ILE A 85 4.88 5.00 -2.30
CA ILE A 85 4.02 3.83 -2.44
C ILE A 85 4.62 2.95 -3.53
N LYS A 86 4.77 1.66 -3.25
CA LYS A 86 5.19 0.69 -4.28
C LYS A 86 3.99 0.30 -5.13
N ALA A 87 3.72 1.09 -6.17
CA ALA A 87 2.50 1.00 -6.96
C ALA A 87 2.45 -0.28 -7.83
N GLU A 88 3.59 -0.87 -8.12
CA GLU A 88 3.72 -2.11 -8.87
C GLU A 88 3.48 -3.37 -8.02
N GLN A 89 3.35 -3.25 -6.69
CA GLN A 89 3.19 -4.38 -5.77
C GLN A 89 1.78 -4.45 -5.20
N PHE A 90 0.99 -5.41 -5.66
CA PHE A 90 -0.38 -5.62 -5.22
C PHE A 90 -0.39 -6.71 -4.17
N TYR A 91 -0.60 -6.32 -2.91
CA TYR A 91 -0.78 -7.24 -1.81
C TYR A 91 -2.26 -7.56 -1.68
N PHE A 92 -2.59 -8.85 -1.80
CA PHE A 92 -3.94 -9.35 -1.58
C PHE A 92 -4.04 -9.83 -0.14
N PHE A 93 -5.11 -9.45 0.54
CA PHE A 93 -5.38 -9.89 1.90
C PHE A 93 -6.81 -10.39 2.05
N ASN A 94 -6.97 -11.27 3.02
CA ASN A 94 -8.26 -11.58 3.62
C ASN A 94 -8.42 -10.78 4.93
N LYS A 95 -9.41 -9.88 4.99
CA LYS A 95 -9.75 -9.02 6.14
C LYS A 95 -9.94 -9.84 7.43
N GLU A 96 -10.45 -11.07 7.35
CA GLU A 96 -10.71 -11.91 8.53
C GLU A 96 -9.43 -12.50 9.11
N LYS A 97 -8.42 -12.74 8.27
CA LYS A 97 -7.11 -13.29 8.66
C LYS A 97 -6.08 -12.20 8.96
N THR A 98 -6.39 -10.94 8.62
CA THR A 98 -5.43 -9.83 8.69
C THR A 98 -5.73 -8.92 9.87
N SER A 99 -4.75 -8.77 10.77
CA SER A 99 -4.83 -7.79 11.86
C SER A 99 -4.43 -6.41 11.36
N PHE A 100 -5.42 -5.53 11.17
CA PHE A 100 -5.19 -4.15 10.74
C PHE A 100 -6.10 -3.12 11.42
N THR A 101 -5.68 -1.86 11.36
CA THR A 101 -6.46 -0.70 11.82
C THR A 101 -6.48 0.36 10.72
N VAL A 102 -7.63 0.99 10.48
CA VAL A 102 -7.70 2.19 9.62
C VAL A 102 -7.10 3.36 10.38
N ILE A 103 -6.03 3.94 9.84
CA ILE A 103 -5.29 5.05 10.47
C ILE A 103 -5.46 6.35 9.70
N GLY A 104 -6.05 6.34 8.52
CA GLY A 104 -6.14 7.55 7.72
C GLY A 104 -6.79 7.34 6.37
N LYS A 105 -6.70 8.36 5.53
CA LYS A 105 -7.17 8.34 4.15
C LYS A 105 -6.27 9.19 3.27
N MET A 106 -6.05 8.75 2.04
CA MET A 106 -5.35 9.56 1.04
C MET A 106 -6.20 10.75 0.61
N ASN A 107 -5.55 11.86 0.27
CA ASN A 107 -6.22 12.94 -0.44
C ASN A 107 -6.82 12.38 -1.75
N PRO A 108 -8.09 12.63 -2.06
CA PRO A 108 -8.75 12.07 -3.24
C PRO A 108 -8.05 12.38 -4.56
N ASP A 109 -7.45 13.56 -4.71
CA ASP A 109 -6.75 13.94 -5.94
C ASP A 109 -5.41 13.23 -6.08
N VAL A 110 -4.68 13.06 -4.97
CA VAL A 110 -3.45 12.24 -4.96
C VAL A 110 -3.78 10.78 -5.20
N PHE A 111 -4.87 10.26 -4.63
CA PHE A 111 -5.32 8.90 -4.89
C PHE A 111 -5.64 8.68 -6.38
N LYS A 112 -6.31 9.63 -7.05
CA LYS A 112 -6.53 9.56 -8.51
C LYS A 112 -5.20 9.51 -9.28
N LEU A 113 -4.20 10.28 -8.85
CA LEU A 113 -2.85 10.24 -9.45
C LEU A 113 -2.19 8.89 -9.24
N LEU A 114 -2.30 8.31 -8.04
CA LEU A 114 -1.81 6.94 -7.77
C LEU A 114 -2.48 5.92 -8.69
N ILE A 115 -3.82 5.94 -8.82
CA ILE A 115 -4.53 5.02 -9.71
C ILE A 115 -4.10 5.20 -11.17
N LYS A 116 -3.90 6.43 -11.64
CA LYS A 116 -3.37 6.69 -12.98
C LYS A 116 -1.95 6.11 -13.13
N PHE A 117 -1.09 6.35 -12.14
CA PHE A 117 0.28 5.85 -12.12
C PHE A 117 0.36 4.32 -12.13
N ILE A 118 -0.55 3.64 -11.41
CA ILE A 118 -0.70 2.18 -11.42
C ILE A 118 -1.07 1.67 -12.81
N LYS A 119 -2.01 2.33 -13.50
CA LYS A 119 -2.45 1.94 -14.86
C LYS A 119 -1.32 2.03 -15.89
N ASP A 120 -0.37 2.92 -15.67
CA ASP A 120 0.78 3.11 -16.54
C ASP A 120 1.95 2.15 -16.20
N GLN A 121 1.82 1.30 -15.16
CA GLN A 121 2.87 0.33 -14.81
C GLN A 121 2.89 -0.85 -15.79
N PRO A 122 4.05 -1.18 -16.37
CA PRO A 122 4.15 -2.25 -17.37
C PRO A 122 3.99 -3.65 -16.78
N ASN A 123 4.32 -3.83 -15.50
CA ASN A 123 4.26 -5.11 -14.82
C ASN A 123 3.78 -4.91 -13.38
N ILE A 124 2.69 -5.58 -13.02
CA ILE A 124 2.20 -5.64 -11.64
C ILE A 124 2.62 -6.98 -11.04
N LYS A 125 3.26 -6.91 -9.87
CA LYS A 125 3.58 -8.06 -9.05
C LYS A 125 2.42 -8.33 -8.10
N TYR A 126 1.77 -9.47 -8.26
CA TYR A 126 0.76 -9.97 -7.32
C TYR A 126 1.43 -10.72 -6.17
N ILE A 127 1.11 -10.32 -4.94
CA ILE A 127 1.66 -10.87 -3.70
C ILE A 127 0.48 -11.46 -2.93
N ILE A 128 0.39 -12.78 -2.92
CA ILE A 128 -0.75 -13.55 -2.41
C ILE A 128 -0.42 -14.32 -1.12
N ASP A 129 0.75 -14.05 -0.53
CA ASP A 129 1.22 -14.71 0.70
C ASP A 129 0.29 -14.45 1.92
N ASN A 130 -0.66 -13.50 1.81
CA ASN A 130 -1.54 -13.09 2.91
C ASN A 130 -3.01 -13.54 2.73
N LEU A 131 -3.25 -14.53 1.87
CA LEU A 131 -4.59 -15.08 1.60
C LEU A 131 -5.05 -16.13 2.61
#